data_AF-A0A840WX44-F1
#
_entry.id   AF-A0A840WX44-F1
#
_cell.length_a   1.000
_cell.length_b   1.000
_cell.length_c   1.000
_cell.angle_alpha   90.00
_cell.angle_beta   90.00
_cell.angle_gamma   90.00
#
_symmetry.space_group_name_H-M   'P 1'
#
loop_
_entity.id
_entity.type
_entity.pdbx_description
1 polymer ?
#
loop_
_entity_poly.entity_id
_entity_poly.type
_entity_poly.pdbx_seq_one_letter_code
_entity_poly.pdbx_strand_id
1 'polypeptide(L)'
;MAVDPVQASLNGRFTYRPDRGESWRILTGEDPVEGDCEDYALTLIWLYEARSMLRFWWGLITLKYVLWHCTGPGGGGHVVVWCRGRGWTDNIQRKMVPNLPPTYRRRFPYILPTLLLKFGLRPLLSRR
;
A
#
# COMPACT_ATOMS: atom_id res chain seq x y z
N MET A 1 6.63 -20.05 6.43
CA MET A 1 7.19 -18.89 5.68
C MET A 1 7.90 -18.01 6.69
N ALA A 2 9.14 -17.61 6.42
CA ALA A 2 9.87 -16.69 7.29
C ALA A 2 9.11 -15.35 7.38
N VAL A 3 9.15 -14.71 8.55
CA VAL A 3 8.56 -13.39 8.76
C VAL A 3 9.29 -12.39 7.86
N ASP A 4 8.53 -11.59 7.12
CA ASP A 4 9.08 -10.52 6.30
C ASP A 4 9.57 -9.37 7.19
N PRO A 5 10.88 -9.09 7.27
CA PRO A 5 11.40 -8.14 8.25
C PRO A 5 10.98 -6.70 7.94
N VAL A 6 10.84 -6.36 6.65
CA VAL A 6 10.43 -5.00 6.23
C VAL A 6 8.97 -4.78 6.59
N GLN A 7 8.11 -5.76 6.29
CA GLN A 7 6.71 -5.68 6.68
C GLN A 7 6.52 -5.70 8.20
N ALA A 8 7.27 -6.55 8.91
CA ALA A 8 7.22 -6.62 10.37
C ALA A 8 7.61 -5.27 11.01
N SER A 9 8.62 -4.59 10.45
CA SER A 9 9.01 -3.24 10.89
C SER A 9 7.86 -2.23 10.71
N LEU A 10 7.19 -2.20 9.56
CA LEU A 10 6.05 -1.31 9.36
C LEU A 10 4.87 -1.68 10.27
N ASN A 11 4.56 -2.98 10.40
CA ASN A 11 3.52 -3.47 11.29
C ASN A 11 3.73 -3.00 12.73
N GLY A 12 4.95 -3.09 13.26
CA GLY A 12 5.26 -2.73 14.64
C GLY A 12 4.95 -1.27 15.00
N ARG A 13 4.86 -0.38 14.02
CA ARG A 13 4.67 1.06 14.20
C ARG A 13 3.44 1.64 13.48
N PHE A 14 2.70 0.83 12.73
CA PHE A 14 1.55 1.30 11.96
C PHE A 14 0.24 1.12 12.74
N THR A 15 -0.50 2.22 12.88
CA THR A 15 -1.86 2.27 13.43
C THR A 15 -2.84 2.65 12.33
N TYR A 16 -3.87 1.83 12.15
CA TYR A 16 -4.89 2.11 11.14
C TYR A 16 -5.79 3.27 11.58
N ARG A 17 -5.95 4.25 10.69
CA ARG A 17 -6.85 5.38 10.86
C ARG A 17 -7.51 5.69 9.50
N PRO A 18 -8.84 5.52 9.37
CA PRO A 18 -9.51 5.83 8.11
C PRO A 18 -9.46 7.33 7.84
N ASP A 19 -9.18 7.70 6.60
CA ASP A 19 -9.18 9.09 6.18
C ASP A 19 -10.61 9.65 6.04
N ARG A 20 -10.78 10.95 6.31
CA ARG A 20 -12.04 11.70 6.06
C ARG A 20 -12.18 12.18 4.61
N GLY A 21 -11.22 11.81 3.75
CA GLY A 21 -11.13 12.15 2.33
C GLY A 21 -10.24 11.13 1.63
N GLU A 22 -9.85 11.39 0.39
CA GLU A 22 -8.94 10.50 -0.34
C GLU A 22 -7.55 11.13 -0.39
N SER A 23 -6.63 10.65 0.45
CA SER A 23 -5.24 11.09 0.50
C SER A 23 -4.31 9.88 0.38
N TRP A 24 -3.36 9.94 -0.55
CA TRP A 24 -2.42 8.85 -0.81
C TRP A 24 -1.03 9.34 -0.44
N ARG A 25 -0.41 8.78 0.62
CA ARG A 25 0.91 9.23 1.08
C ARG A 25 1.82 8.08 1.50
N ILE A 26 3.11 8.37 1.43
CA ILE A 26 4.17 7.52 1.99
C ILE A 26 4.49 8.05 3.39
N LEU A 27 4.40 7.19 4.39
CA LEU A 27 4.64 7.53 5.79
C LEU A 27 6.15 7.45 6.08
N THR A 28 6.85 8.58 5.95
CA THR A 28 8.32 8.65 6.00
C THR A 28 8.92 8.73 7.40
N GLY A 29 8.13 8.97 8.45
CA GLY A 29 8.61 9.03 9.83
C GLY A 29 9.12 7.67 10.34
N GLU A 30 9.96 7.68 11.38
CA GLU A 30 10.44 6.45 12.05
C GLU A 30 9.61 6.08 13.29
N ASP A 31 8.89 7.06 13.84
CA ASP A 31 7.93 6.95 14.94
C ASP A 31 6.68 6.16 14.57
N PRO A 32 5.74 5.92 15.53
CA PRO A 32 4.40 5.47 15.21
C PRO A 32 3.78 6.31 14.09
N VAL A 33 3.27 5.64 13.06
CA VAL A 33 2.65 6.27 11.90
C VAL A 33 1.19 5.85 11.81
N GLU A 34 0.35 6.80 11.41
CA GLU A 34 -1.09 6.61 11.24
C GLU A 34 -1.48 6.80 9.77
N GLY A 35 -2.32 5.91 9.25
CA GLY A 35 -2.84 5.99 7.89
C GLY A 35 -3.86 4.90 7.60
N ASP A 36 -4.36 4.88 6.38
CA ASP A 36 -5.33 3.90 5.88
C ASP A 36 -4.65 2.76 5.08
N CYS A 37 -5.43 2.05 4.25
CA CYS A 37 -4.90 0.88 3.53
C CYS A 37 -3.98 1.28 2.36
N GLU A 38 -4.27 2.41 1.73
CA GLU A 38 -3.48 3.04 0.68
C GLU A 38 -2.11 3.46 1.22
N ASP A 39 -2.10 4.18 2.34
CA ASP A 39 -0.88 4.68 2.98
C ASP A 39 0.06 3.54 3.38
N TYR A 40 -0.50 2.48 3.97
CA TYR A 40 0.28 1.29 4.32
C TYR A 40 0.89 0.65 3.07
N ALA A 41 0.10 0.48 2.02
CA ALA A 41 0.53 -0.18 0.79
C ALA A 41 1.66 0.60 0.08
N LEU A 42 1.51 1.93 -0.03
CA LEU A 42 2.54 2.81 -0.60
C LEU A 42 3.82 2.81 0.25
N THR A 43 3.67 2.92 1.57
CA THR A 43 4.79 2.92 2.50
C THR A 43 5.56 1.61 2.44
N LEU A 44 4.87 0.47 2.37
CA LEU A 44 5.50 -0.84 2.29
C LEU A 44 6.34 -1.00 1.01
N ILE A 45 5.84 -0.54 -0.15
CA ILE A 45 6.59 -0.56 -1.41
C ILE A 45 7.83 0.33 -1.31
N TRP A 46 7.71 1.52 -0.75
CA TRP A 46 8.83 2.44 -0.55
C TRP A 46 9.91 1.85 0.36
N LEU A 47 9.50 1.16 1.44
CA LEU A 47 10.43 0.45 2.33
C LEU A 47 11.10 -0.75 1.62
N TYR A 48 10.37 -1.55 0.83
CA TYR A 48 10.97 -2.62 0.03
C TYR A 48 11.99 -2.10 -0.99
N GLU A 49 11.83 -0.86 -1.44
CA GLU A 49 12.77 -0.18 -2.32
C GLU A 49 13.80 0.68 -1.56
N ALA A 50 14.10 0.30 -0.32
CA ALA A 50 15.13 0.92 0.51
C ALA A 50 14.95 2.44 0.64
N ARG A 51 13.70 2.88 0.78
CA ARG A 51 13.33 4.29 0.94
C ARG A 51 13.68 5.19 -0.26
N SER A 52 13.87 4.61 -1.45
CA SER A 52 14.17 5.36 -2.68
C SER A 52 12.91 5.63 -3.51
N MET A 53 12.57 6.90 -3.74
CA MET A 53 11.44 7.28 -4.60
C MET A 53 11.66 6.88 -6.07
N LEU A 54 12.90 6.95 -6.56
CA LEU A 54 13.22 6.52 -7.93
C LEU A 54 12.92 5.03 -8.11
N ARG A 55 13.40 4.20 -7.18
CA ARG A 55 13.18 2.75 -7.21
C ARG A 55 11.73 2.37 -6.94
N PHE A 56 11.04 3.11 -6.07
CA PHE A 56 9.60 2.99 -5.84
C PHE A 56 8.83 3.14 -7.15
N TRP A 57 9.05 4.25 -7.87
CA TRP A 57 8.38 4.47 -9.15
C TRP A 57 8.78 3.45 -10.19
N TRP A 58 10.06 3.11 -10.29
CA TRP A 58 10.54 2.06 -11.19
C TRP A 58 9.88 0.71 -10.91
N GLY A 59 9.68 0.35 -9.64
CA GLY A 59 8.99 -0.86 -9.23
C GLY A 59 7.53 -0.90 -9.66
N LEU A 60 6.83 0.23 -9.60
CA LEU A 60 5.46 0.36 -10.10
C LEU A 60 5.41 0.30 -11.63
N ILE A 61 6.32 1.00 -12.33
CA ILE A 61 6.39 1.03 -13.80
C ILE A 61 6.69 -0.35 -14.38
N THR A 62 7.63 -1.06 -13.78
CA THR A 62 8.05 -2.40 -14.25
C THR A 62 7.14 -3.53 -13.74
N LEU A 63 6.00 -3.18 -13.12
CA LEU A 63 5.04 -4.14 -12.54
C LEU A 63 5.69 -5.11 -11.55
N LYS A 64 6.75 -4.67 -10.86
CA LYS A 64 7.31 -5.40 -9.71
C LYS A 64 6.31 -5.39 -8.55
N TYR A 65 5.58 -4.28 -8.40
CA TYR A 65 4.48 -4.13 -7.47
C TYR A 65 3.24 -3.65 -8.22
N VAL A 66 2.08 -4.22 -7.88
CA VAL A 66 0.78 -3.77 -8.42
C VAL A 66 -0.18 -3.58 -7.26
N LEU A 67 -0.69 -2.36 -7.13
CA LEU A 67 -1.73 -2.01 -6.17
C LEU A 67 -3.09 -2.40 -6.77
N TRP A 68 -3.86 -3.19 -6.04
CA TRP A 68 -5.19 -3.63 -6.45
C TRP A 68 -6.25 -3.03 -5.56
N HIS A 69 -7.23 -2.37 -6.17
CA HIS A 69 -8.48 -2.09 -5.50
C HIS A 69 -9.31 -3.38 -5.40
N CYS A 70 -9.81 -3.67 -4.21
CA CYS A 70 -10.61 -4.84 -3.92
C CYS A 70 -11.69 -4.54 -2.87
N THR A 71 -12.58 -5.48 -2.67
CA THR A 71 -13.45 -5.52 -1.50
C THR A 71 -12.76 -6.38 -0.43
N GLY A 72 -12.52 -5.80 0.74
CA GLY A 72 -11.91 -6.50 1.88
C GLY A 72 -12.92 -7.39 2.64
N PRO A 73 -12.47 -8.14 3.65
CA PRO A 73 -13.32 -9.08 4.41
C PRO A 73 -14.55 -8.45 5.06
N GLY A 74 -14.47 -7.16 5.42
CA GLY A 74 -15.59 -6.39 6.00
C GLY A 74 -16.56 -5.79 4.98
N GLY A 75 -16.42 -6.09 3.68
CA GLY A 75 -17.29 -5.59 2.62
C GLY A 75 -16.95 -4.17 2.10
N GLY A 76 -16.06 -3.45 2.78
CA GLY A 76 -15.55 -2.13 2.36
C GLY A 76 -14.54 -2.20 1.21
N GLY A 77 -14.34 -1.07 0.53
CA GLY A 77 -13.23 -0.89 -0.41
C GLY A 77 -11.88 -0.98 0.30
N HIS A 78 -10.88 -1.57 -0.36
CA HIS A 78 -9.60 -1.88 0.24
C HIS A 78 -8.48 -1.98 -0.80
N VAL A 79 -7.24 -1.71 -0.40
CA VAL A 79 -6.05 -1.82 -1.25
C VAL A 79 -5.14 -2.95 -0.79
N VAL A 80 -4.76 -3.79 -1.74
CA VAL A 80 -3.77 -4.86 -1.54
C VAL A 80 -2.61 -4.71 -2.51
N VAL A 81 -1.42 -5.10 -2.09
CA VAL A 81 -0.22 -5.11 -2.92
C VAL A 81 0.03 -6.52 -3.42
N TRP A 82 0.15 -6.67 -4.73
CA TRP A 82 0.79 -7.84 -5.34
C TRP A 82 2.27 -7.56 -5.59
N CYS A 83 3.13 -8.44 -5.11
CA CYS A 83 4.58 -8.39 -5.24
C CYS A 83 5.03 -9.54 -6.15
N ARG A 84 5.60 -9.21 -7.32
CA ARG A 84 6.06 -10.21 -8.30
C ARG A 84 7.03 -11.20 -7.66
N GLY A 85 6.71 -12.49 -7.74
CA GLY A 85 7.53 -13.57 -7.18
C GLY A 85 7.44 -13.76 -5.66
N ARG A 86 6.62 -12.95 -4.95
CA ARG A 86 6.46 -13.04 -3.48
C ARG A 86 5.02 -13.31 -3.04
N GLY A 87 4.04 -12.80 -3.77
CA GLY A 87 2.62 -13.00 -3.47
C GLY A 87 1.89 -11.70 -3.17
N TRP A 88 0.99 -11.73 -2.19
CA TRP A 88 0.06 -10.66 -1.82
C TRP A 88 0.25 -10.21 -0.39
N THR A 89 -0.02 -8.94 -0.12
CA THR A 89 0.06 -8.38 1.23
C THR A 89 -0.76 -7.10 1.37
N ASP A 90 -1.18 -6.78 2.59
CA ASP A 90 -1.89 -5.55 2.96
C ASP A 90 -1.75 -5.27 4.48
N ASN A 91 -2.46 -4.26 4.98
CA ASN A 91 -2.51 -3.89 6.40
C ASN A 91 -3.47 -4.76 7.25
N ILE A 92 -4.33 -5.59 6.65
CA ILE A 92 -5.26 -6.46 7.39
C ILE A 92 -4.57 -7.80 7.70
N GLN A 93 -4.04 -8.45 6.66
CA GLN A 93 -3.32 -9.71 6.75
C GLN A 93 -1.98 -9.55 7.45
N ARG A 94 -1.32 -8.38 7.30
CA ARG A 94 -0.05 -8.02 7.94
C ARG A 94 1.07 -9.05 7.72
N LYS A 95 0.97 -9.84 6.63
CA LYS A 95 1.94 -10.84 6.21
C LYS A 95 1.86 -11.08 4.71
N MET A 96 2.97 -11.51 4.12
CA MET A 96 2.98 -12.01 2.76
C MET A 96 2.23 -13.34 2.67
N VAL A 97 1.35 -13.47 1.69
CA VAL A 97 0.65 -14.73 1.38
C VAL A 97 0.80 -15.07 -0.11
N PRO A 98 0.88 -16.35 -0.49
CA PRO A 98 1.02 -16.72 -1.90
C PRO A 98 -0.23 -16.36 -2.72
N ASN A 99 -1.42 -16.47 -2.11
CA ASN A 99 -2.71 -16.18 -2.74
C ASN A 99 -3.55 -15.27 -1.84
N LEU A 100 -4.28 -14.34 -2.45
CA LEU A 100 -5.27 -13.53 -1.74
C LEU A 100 -6.35 -14.44 -1.11
N PRO A 101 -6.72 -14.26 0.17
CA PRO A 101 -7.80 -15.04 0.76
C PRO A 101 -9.13 -14.88 0.00
N PRO A 102 -10.00 -15.90 -0.05
CA PRO A 102 -11.29 -15.83 -0.76
C PRO A 102 -12.24 -14.75 -0.27
N THR A 103 -12.03 -14.23 0.94
CA THR A 103 -12.76 -13.10 1.51
C THR A 103 -12.50 -11.78 0.79
N TYR A 104 -11.46 -11.72 -0.05
CA TYR A 104 -11.13 -10.55 -0.85
C TYR A 104 -11.63 -10.71 -2.28
N ARG A 105 -12.26 -9.65 -2.82
CA ARG A 105 -12.70 -9.62 -4.23
C ARG A 105 -11.98 -8.52 -4.99
N ARG A 106 -11.00 -8.89 -5.81
CA ARG A 106 -10.27 -7.96 -6.69
C ARG A 106 -11.24 -7.29 -7.66
N ARG A 107 -11.10 -5.98 -7.86
CA ARG A 107 -11.90 -5.20 -8.82
C ARG A 107 -11.07 -4.72 -9.98
N PHE A 108 -10.08 -3.87 -9.73
CA PHE A 108 -9.19 -3.35 -10.77
C PHE A 108 -7.81 -3.00 -10.20
N PRO A 109 -6.74 -3.08 -11.00
CA PRO A 109 -5.42 -2.61 -10.61
C PRO A 109 -5.33 -1.10 -10.78
N TYR A 110 -4.66 -0.42 -9.85
CA TYR A 110 -4.26 0.98 -10.05
C TYR A 110 -3.07 1.03 -11.00
N ILE A 111 -3.35 1.42 -12.25
CA ILE A 111 -2.31 1.65 -13.26
C ILE A 111 -1.63 3.01 -13.02
N LEU A 112 -0.41 3.14 -13.51
CA LEU A 112 0.44 4.34 -13.37
C LEU A 112 -0.28 5.69 -13.53
N PRO A 113 -1.09 5.92 -14.59
CA PRO A 113 -1.80 7.19 -14.73
C PRO A 113 -2.73 7.50 -13.55
N THR A 114 -3.45 6.49 -13.05
CA THR A 114 -4.35 6.63 -11.89
C THR A 114 -3.60 6.83 -10.58
N LEU A 115 -2.45 6.17 -10.43
CA LEU A 115 -1.57 6.34 -9.27
C LEU A 115 -0.99 7.76 -9.24
N LEU A 116 -0.47 8.26 -10.36
CA LEU A 116 0.09 9.60 -10.45
C LEU A 116 -0.97 10.68 -10.16
N LEU A 117 -2.19 10.51 -10.70
CA LEU A 117 -3.30 11.43 -10.41
C LEU A 117 -3.64 11.45 -8.92
N LYS A 118 -3.82 10.27 -8.30
CA LYS A 118 -4.16 10.18 -6.87
C LYS A 118 -3.04 10.69 -5.97
N PHE A 119 -1.78 10.40 -6.30
CA PHE A 119 -0.61 10.88 -5.58
C PHE A 119 -0.40 12.40 -5.76
N GLY A 120 -0.71 12.93 -6.94
CA GLY A 120 -0.49 14.31 -7.35
C GLY A 120 -1.60 15.30 -6.93
N LEU A 121 -2.77 14.83 -6.51
CA LEU A 121 -3.88 15.71 -6.05
C LEU A 121 -3.62 16.38 -4.69
N ARG A 122 -2.55 15.99 -3.98
CA ARG A 122 -2.15 16.55 -2.67
C ARG A 122 -2.03 18.08 -2.61
N PRO A 123 -1.34 18.78 -3.54
CA PRO A 123 -1.11 20.23 -3.40
C PRO A 123 -2.38 21.07 -3.60
N LEU A 124 -3.43 20.50 -4.22
CA LEU A 124 -4.66 21.22 -4.55
C LEU A 124 -5.71 21.14 -3.44
N LEU A 125 -5.68 20.08 -2.62
CA LEU A 125 -6.68 19.85 -1.57
C LEU A 125 -6.17 20.18 -0.15
N SER A 126 -4.87 20.44 0.02
CA SER A 126 -4.23 20.74 1.31
C SER A 126 -4.07 22.24 1.61
N ARG A 127 -4.70 23.14 0.86
CA ARG A 127 -4.75 24.57 1.23
C ARG A 127 -5.87 24.82 2.24
N ARG A 128 -5.61 24.55 3.52
CA ARG A 128 -6.23 25.23 4.67
C ARG A 128 -5.24 25.27 5.82
#